data_AF-A0A5C5S8S6-F1
#
_entry.id   AF-A0A5C5S8S6-F1
#
_cell.length_a   1.000
_cell.length_b   1.000
_cell.length_c   1.000
_cell.angle_alpha   90.00
_cell.angle_beta   90.00
_cell.angle_gamma   90.00
#
_symmetry.space_group_name_H-M   'P 1'
#
loop_
_entity.id
_entity.type
_entity.pdbx_description
1 polymer ?
#
loop_
_entity_poly.entity_id
_entity_poly.type
_entity_poly.pdbx_seq_one_letter_code
_entity_poly.pdbx_strand_id
1 'polypeptide(L)'
;MSAPRNPAGPPGPAPSTSPSTVTALPPGRPTGQGAPLPPAPSAPEPRWTRAQMLAFRLLFVIGGGILLLSLYGNAGLAVLWKSTGIWWLLAQIGSYISRGEGVDIVLSAGGDSLWQWCMHLGWIVVGLVIVAVWTALDRDRPNYRSLLGLLAVLARYVLAVSMLFYGIAKVLPTQMGFMSMPAHQLQLTGDTSMFATLWGFMGASIPYMVVTGLIEMTAGVLLLWRRTAVLGSLVAIVAMAQVFLLNLFYDVPVKIVSGELLLVAIALTAPYVPNLLRAALNRPTATPVVPMPVAGAGRSWARITGQVVKFGIVAVMMAVLAASGVLMTYIMHTPRSDLDGVWSATSFTIDGAPAGVVQRDPAPWSNVAITLRGSDTNATIKQFSTG
;
A
#
# COMPACT_ATOMS: atom_id res chain seq x y z
N MET A 1 -71.64 -39.69 -6.64
CA MET A 1 -72.77 -40.36 -7.29
C MET A 1 -72.94 -39.79 -8.68
N SER A 2 -72.65 -40.65 -9.66
CA SER A 2 -73.32 -40.80 -10.96
C SER A 2 -73.39 -39.60 -11.92
N ALA A 3 -72.61 -39.76 -12.99
CA ALA A 3 -72.80 -39.25 -14.36
C ALA A 3 -74.18 -39.70 -14.95
N PRO A 4 -74.45 -39.72 -16.29
CA PRO A 4 -73.76 -39.17 -17.46
C PRO A 4 -74.74 -38.55 -18.52
N ARG A 5 -74.22 -38.10 -19.67
CA ARG A 5 -74.53 -38.64 -21.03
C ARG A 5 -73.95 -37.78 -22.15
N ASN A 6 -72.93 -38.31 -22.80
CA ASN A 6 -72.84 -38.38 -24.26
C ASN A 6 -73.34 -39.79 -24.64
N PRO A 7 -73.92 -40.05 -25.84
CA PRO A 7 -73.07 -40.37 -27.00
C PRO A 7 -73.67 -40.11 -28.41
N ALA A 8 -72.80 -39.99 -29.42
CA ALA A 8 -72.88 -40.76 -30.69
C ALA A 8 -71.68 -40.41 -31.61
N GLY A 9 -70.90 -41.42 -31.99
CA GLY A 9 -70.15 -41.50 -33.27
C GLY A 9 -70.70 -42.70 -34.08
N PRO A 10 -69.99 -43.31 -35.08
CA PRO A 10 -68.73 -42.97 -35.76
C PRO A 10 -68.86 -43.14 -37.33
N PRO A 11 -67.88 -43.66 -38.12
CA PRO A 11 -66.89 -42.92 -38.92
C PRO A 11 -66.85 -43.25 -40.45
N GLY A 12 -66.01 -42.58 -41.23
CA GLY A 12 -65.68 -42.92 -42.64
C GLY A 12 -64.42 -42.18 -43.17
N PRO A 13 -63.70 -42.72 -44.17
CA PRO A 13 -62.24 -42.89 -44.12
C PRO A 13 -61.40 -41.76 -44.74
N ALA A 14 -60.13 -41.72 -44.30
CA ALA A 14 -59.07 -40.88 -44.83
C ALA A 14 -58.68 -41.20 -46.27
N PRO A 15 -58.19 -40.20 -47.01
CA PRO A 15 -57.06 -40.42 -47.91
C PRO A 15 -55.88 -39.49 -47.57
N SER A 16 -54.73 -40.15 -47.53
CA SER A 16 -53.35 -39.70 -47.75
C SER A 16 -53.09 -38.22 -48.03
N THR A 17 -52.22 -37.68 -47.19
CA THR A 17 -51.35 -36.52 -47.39
C THR A 17 -50.76 -36.40 -48.79
N SER A 18 -51.05 -35.28 -49.46
CA SER A 18 -50.12 -34.50 -50.28
C SER A 18 -50.78 -33.17 -50.65
N PRO A 19 -50.32 -32.03 -50.12
CA PRO A 19 -50.43 -30.80 -50.88
C PRO A 19 -49.11 -30.04 -50.98
N SER A 20 -48.80 -29.73 -52.24
CA SER A 20 -48.42 -28.40 -52.68
C SER A 20 -46.98 -27.99 -52.44
N THR A 21 -46.17 -28.27 -53.46
CA THR A 21 -45.05 -27.45 -53.91
C THR A 21 -45.31 -25.96 -53.64
N VAL A 22 -44.70 -25.45 -52.57
CA VAL A 22 -44.59 -24.01 -52.33
C VAL A 22 -43.61 -23.48 -53.35
N THR A 23 -44.13 -22.76 -54.33
CA THR A 23 -43.33 -21.96 -55.27
C THR A 23 -42.45 -21.01 -54.47
N ALA A 24 -41.15 -21.25 -54.45
CA ALA A 24 -40.18 -20.39 -53.81
C ALA A 24 -40.22 -18.99 -54.45
N LEU A 25 -40.59 -17.99 -53.65
CA LEU A 25 -40.36 -16.58 -53.97
C LEU A 25 -38.86 -16.36 -54.21
N PRO A 26 -38.45 -15.57 -55.22
CA PRO A 26 -37.05 -15.25 -55.44
C PRO A 26 -36.48 -14.52 -54.22
N PRO A 27 -35.20 -14.72 -53.89
CA PRO A 27 -34.59 -14.13 -52.70
C PRO A 27 -34.69 -12.60 -52.79
N GLY A 28 -35.39 -12.01 -51.82
CA GLY A 28 -35.41 -10.58 -51.63
C GLY A 28 -33.98 -10.07 -51.51
N ARG A 29 -33.65 -9.02 -52.28
CA ARG A 29 -32.41 -8.27 -52.12
C ARG A 29 -32.21 -7.97 -50.63
N PRO A 30 -31.00 -8.17 -50.07
CA PRO A 30 -30.71 -7.67 -48.74
C PRO A 30 -30.94 -6.17 -48.77
N THR A 31 -31.94 -5.71 -48.02
CA THR A 31 -32.10 -4.30 -47.68
C THR A 31 -30.75 -3.87 -47.09
N GLY A 32 -30.17 -2.84 -47.71
CA GLY A 32 -28.84 -2.38 -47.36
C GLY A 32 -28.72 -2.24 -45.85
N GLN A 33 -27.69 -2.87 -45.28
CA GLN A 33 -27.18 -2.46 -43.98
C GLN A 33 -27.03 -0.94 -44.06
N GLY A 34 -27.88 -0.21 -43.33
CA GLY A 34 -27.70 1.22 -43.16
C GLY A 34 -26.24 1.44 -42.80
N ALA A 35 -25.57 2.30 -43.57
CA ALA A 35 -24.18 2.65 -43.31
C ALA A 35 -24.01 2.89 -41.80
N PRO A 36 -22.96 2.36 -41.16
CA PRO A 36 -22.72 2.61 -39.74
C PRO A 36 -22.83 4.11 -39.52
N LEU A 37 -23.75 4.53 -38.64
CA LEU A 37 -23.90 5.94 -38.28
C LEU A 37 -22.49 6.46 -37.97
N PRO A 38 -22.07 7.59 -38.56
CA PRO A 38 -20.75 8.14 -38.28
C PRO A 38 -20.61 8.26 -36.76
N PRO A 39 -19.45 7.85 -36.20
CA PRO A 39 -19.25 7.89 -34.76
C PRO A 39 -19.61 9.29 -34.27
N ALA A 40 -20.50 9.35 -33.27
CA ALA A 40 -20.94 10.62 -32.70
C ALA A 40 -19.69 11.48 -32.41
N PRO A 41 -19.69 12.77 -32.81
CA PRO A 41 -18.52 13.63 -32.62
C PRO A 41 -18.09 13.53 -31.16
N SER A 42 -16.82 13.19 -30.94
CA SER A 42 -16.25 13.09 -29.61
C SER A 42 -16.54 14.39 -28.88
N ALA A 43 -17.26 14.31 -27.75
CA ALA A 43 -17.58 15.50 -26.96
C ALA A 43 -16.30 16.34 -26.75
N PRO A 44 -16.37 17.67 -26.93
CA PRO A 44 -15.19 18.52 -26.82
C PRO A 44 -14.50 18.26 -25.49
N GLU A 45 -13.16 18.15 -25.52
CA GLU A 45 -12.40 17.88 -24.31
C GLU A 45 -12.71 18.95 -23.26
N PRO A 46 -13.01 18.56 -22.00
CA PRO A 46 -13.34 19.52 -20.96
C PRO A 46 -12.16 20.47 -20.75
N ARG A 47 -12.42 21.78 -20.82
CA ARG A 47 -11.45 22.82 -20.48
C ARG A 47 -11.46 23.06 -18.98
N TRP A 48 -10.28 23.12 -18.39
CA TRP A 48 -10.13 23.37 -16.96
C TRP A 48 -10.09 24.88 -16.66
N THR A 49 -10.63 25.26 -15.52
CA THR A 49 -10.47 26.62 -14.99
C THR A 49 -9.02 26.86 -14.56
N ARG A 50 -8.59 28.13 -14.44
CA ARG A 50 -7.24 28.46 -13.93
C ARG A 50 -6.98 27.85 -12.56
N ALA A 51 -8.00 27.82 -11.69
CA ALA A 51 -7.91 27.19 -10.38
C ALA A 51 -7.69 25.67 -10.47
N GLN A 52 -8.40 24.98 -11.37
CA GLN A 52 -8.19 23.55 -11.62
C GLN A 52 -6.80 23.24 -12.18
N MET A 53 -6.30 24.09 -13.09
CA MET A 53 -4.94 23.96 -13.61
C MET A 53 -3.88 24.13 -12.52
N LEU A 54 -4.03 25.16 -11.67
CA LEU A 54 -3.11 25.40 -10.55
C LEU A 54 -3.18 24.27 -9.52
N ALA A 55 -4.38 23.85 -9.12
CA ALA A 55 -4.58 22.74 -8.19
C ALA A 55 -3.95 21.45 -8.71
N PHE A 56 -4.11 21.16 -10.01
CA PHE A 56 -3.45 20.02 -10.63
C PHE A 56 -1.93 20.14 -10.60
N ARG A 57 -1.34 21.28 -10.94
CA ARG A 57 0.12 21.46 -10.93
C ARG A 57 0.68 21.31 -9.52
N LEU A 58 0.01 21.88 -8.51
CA LEU A 58 0.36 21.69 -7.10
C LEU A 58 0.31 20.21 -6.71
N LEU A 59 -0.79 19.52 -7.00
CA LEU A 59 -0.96 18.10 -6.72
C LEU A 59 0.10 17.25 -7.43
N PHE A 60 0.35 17.53 -8.71
CA PHE A 60 1.26 16.75 -9.53
C PHE A 60 2.71 16.94 -9.12
N VAL A 61 3.14 18.18 -8.88
CA VAL A 61 4.52 18.48 -8.48
C VAL A 61 4.73 18.09 -7.02
N ILE A 62 4.00 18.70 -6.09
CA ILE A 62 4.22 18.48 -4.66
C ILE A 62 3.82 17.05 -4.29
N GLY A 63 2.58 16.66 -4.59
CA GLY A 63 2.05 15.33 -4.25
C GLY A 63 2.73 14.21 -5.03
N GLY A 64 3.01 14.39 -6.33
CA GLY A 64 3.75 13.40 -7.11
C GLY A 64 5.21 13.27 -6.66
N GLY A 65 5.85 14.36 -6.25
CA GLY A 65 7.20 14.30 -5.66
C GLY A 65 7.22 13.63 -4.30
N ILE A 66 6.25 13.93 -3.43
CA ILE A 66 6.09 13.22 -2.15
C ILE A 66 5.90 11.73 -2.40
N LEU A 67 5.00 11.35 -3.31
CA LEU A 67 4.77 9.95 -3.69
C LEU A 67 6.07 9.25 -4.14
N LEU A 68 6.89 9.95 -4.92
CA LEU A 68 8.20 9.46 -5.35
C LEU A 68 9.13 9.28 -4.14
N LEU A 69 9.24 10.29 -3.26
CA LEU A 69 10.04 10.23 -2.04
C LEU A 69 9.63 9.03 -1.14
N SER A 70 8.33 8.78 -0.96
CA SER A 70 7.83 7.62 -0.20
C SER A 70 8.19 6.29 -0.86
N LEU A 71 8.12 6.21 -2.20
CA LEU A 71 8.52 5.02 -2.96
C LEU A 71 10.02 4.73 -2.82
N TYR A 72 10.87 5.76 -2.82
CA TYR A 72 12.32 5.61 -2.68
C TYR A 72 12.73 5.02 -1.33
N GLY A 73 12.06 5.44 -0.24
CA GLY A 73 12.26 4.87 1.10
C GLY A 73 11.79 3.41 1.19
N ASN A 74 10.58 3.12 0.71
CA ASN A 74 9.96 1.79 0.86
C ASN A 74 10.47 0.73 -0.14
N ALA A 75 10.96 1.12 -1.33
CA ALA A 75 11.36 0.17 -2.39
C ALA A 75 12.86 -0.11 -2.45
N GLY A 76 13.64 0.30 -1.44
CA GLY A 76 15.09 0.04 -1.39
C GLY A 76 15.92 0.81 -2.43
N LEU A 77 15.34 1.83 -3.05
CA LEU A 77 16.01 2.68 -4.05
C LEU A 77 16.79 3.85 -3.41
N ALA A 78 16.86 3.91 -2.09
CA ALA A 78 17.58 4.93 -1.33
C ALA A 78 19.05 5.09 -1.76
N VAL A 79 19.70 4.00 -2.23
CA VAL A 79 21.09 4.01 -2.72
C VAL A 79 21.27 4.91 -3.94
N LEU A 80 20.29 4.97 -4.84
CA LEU A 80 20.39 5.74 -6.09
C LEU A 80 20.31 7.25 -5.89
N TRP A 81 19.68 7.73 -4.81
CA TRP A 81 19.61 9.15 -4.50
C TRP A 81 20.59 9.58 -3.40
N LYS A 82 21.14 8.64 -2.62
CA LYS A 82 22.28 8.94 -1.75
C LYS A 82 23.47 9.49 -2.55
N SER A 83 23.67 8.98 -3.78
CA SER A 83 24.73 9.42 -4.68
C SER A 83 24.48 10.79 -5.34
N THR A 84 23.23 11.28 -5.37
CA THR A 84 22.90 12.55 -6.05
C THR A 84 22.96 13.77 -5.12
N GLY A 85 22.98 13.57 -3.80
CA GLY A 85 23.01 14.66 -2.81
C GLY A 85 21.72 15.48 -2.69
N ILE A 86 20.68 15.13 -3.43
CA ILE A 86 19.43 15.91 -3.47
C ILE A 86 18.68 15.92 -2.13
N TRP A 87 18.71 14.81 -1.38
CA TRP A 87 18.13 14.75 -0.03
C TRP A 87 18.79 15.76 0.91
N TRP A 88 20.11 15.90 0.79
CA TRP A 88 20.85 16.86 1.59
C TRP A 88 20.45 18.28 1.22
N LEU A 89 20.40 18.61 -0.07
CA LEU A 89 19.99 19.94 -0.50
C LEU A 89 18.59 20.30 -0.01
N LEU A 90 17.62 19.40 -0.20
CA LEU A 90 16.24 19.61 0.25
C LEU A 90 16.14 19.70 1.78
N ALA A 91 16.85 18.84 2.51
CA ALA A 91 16.92 18.90 3.97
C ALA A 91 17.51 20.23 4.46
N GLN A 92 18.59 20.72 3.84
CA GLN A 92 19.17 22.02 4.19
C GLN A 92 18.20 23.15 3.88
N ILE A 93 17.57 23.18 2.70
CA ILE A 93 16.59 24.22 2.36
C ILE A 93 15.49 24.29 3.42
N GLY A 94 14.88 23.16 3.76
CA GLY A 94 13.84 23.14 4.80
C GLY A 94 14.37 23.47 6.19
N SER A 95 15.59 23.04 6.54
CA SER A 95 16.20 23.34 7.84
C SER A 95 16.52 24.82 7.99
N TYR A 96 17.12 25.47 7.00
CA TYR A 96 17.39 26.91 7.04
C TYR A 96 16.09 27.73 7.12
N ILE A 97 15.03 27.29 6.44
CA ILE A 97 13.72 27.98 6.48
C ILE A 97 13.05 27.82 7.85
N SER A 98 13.09 26.62 8.44
CA SER A 98 12.38 26.32 9.69
C SER A 98 13.17 26.64 10.96
N ARG A 99 14.50 26.54 10.91
CA ARG A 99 15.40 26.60 12.06
C ARG A 99 16.48 27.67 11.95
N GLY A 100 16.75 28.21 10.75
CA GLY A 100 17.83 29.17 10.53
C GLY A 100 19.25 28.58 10.51
N GLU A 101 19.38 27.27 10.64
CA GLU A 101 20.65 26.54 10.66
C GLU A 101 20.56 25.22 9.88
N GLY A 102 21.72 24.62 9.62
CA GLY A 102 21.80 23.34 8.94
C GLY A 102 21.25 22.16 9.75
N VAL A 103 20.99 21.04 9.08
CA VAL A 103 20.61 19.78 9.73
C VAL A 103 21.57 18.65 9.34
N ASP A 104 21.93 17.85 10.32
CA ASP A 104 22.73 16.65 10.09
C ASP A 104 21.85 15.49 9.61
N ILE A 105 22.36 14.76 8.62
CA ILE A 105 21.69 13.59 8.08
C ILE A 105 22.22 12.37 8.81
N VAL A 106 21.41 11.86 9.72
CA VAL A 106 21.65 10.59 10.39
C VAL A 106 20.81 9.53 9.70
N LEU A 107 21.45 8.53 9.10
CA LEU A 107 20.72 7.37 8.59
C LEU A 107 20.25 6.54 9.79
N SER A 108 18.93 6.46 9.96
CA SER A 108 18.26 5.59 10.93
C SER A 108 17.34 4.62 10.19
N ALA A 109 16.98 3.51 10.85
CA ALA A 109 15.94 2.61 10.35
C ALA A 109 14.53 3.26 10.34
N GLY A 110 14.33 4.36 11.09
CA GLY A 110 13.10 5.16 11.12
C GLY A 110 12.94 6.17 9.97
N GLY A 111 11.70 6.58 9.73
CA GLY A 111 11.26 7.51 8.67
C GLY A 111 10.88 8.93 9.13
N ASP A 112 10.99 9.26 10.42
CA ASP A 112 10.54 10.53 11.01
C ASP A 112 11.65 11.39 11.65
N SER A 113 12.90 11.21 11.25
CA SER A 113 14.01 12.03 11.76
C SER A 113 13.84 13.51 11.39
N LEU A 114 14.47 14.40 12.15
CA LEU A 114 14.40 15.86 11.92
C LEU A 114 14.77 16.24 10.47
N TRP A 115 15.82 15.63 9.92
CA TRP A 115 16.26 15.93 8.56
C TRP A 115 15.23 15.47 7.52
N GLN A 116 14.46 14.40 7.78
CA GLN A 116 13.37 13.97 6.88
C GLN A 116 12.23 14.98 6.89
N TRP A 117 11.82 15.51 8.04
CA TRP A 117 10.83 16.59 8.12
C TRP A 117 11.30 17.84 7.36
N CYS A 118 12.55 18.26 7.59
CA CYS A 118 13.15 19.37 6.87
C CYS A 118 13.18 19.09 5.36
N MET A 119 13.48 17.86 4.95
CA MET A 119 13.53 17.49 3.54
C MET A 119 12.16 17.61 2.85
N HIS A 120 11.07 17.21 3.51
CA HIS A 120 9.72 17.38 2.98
C HIS A 120 9.36 18.86 2.85
N LEU A 121 9.72 19.69 3.84
CA LEU A 121 9.53 21.13 3.75
C LEU A 121 10.33 21.75 2.59
N GLY A 122 11.59 21.35 2.43
CA GLY A 122 12.43 21.78 1.31
C GLY A 122 11.85 21.37 -0.04
N TRP A 123 11.30 20.15 -0.14
CA TRP A 123 10.58 19.70 -1.33
C TRP A 123 9.35 20.56 -1.65
N ILE A 124 8.55 20.91 -0.64
CA ILE A 124 7.39 21.79 -0.82
C ILE A 124 7.85 23.15 -1.41
N VAL A 125 8.91 23.73 -0.87
CA VAL A 125 9.44 25.03 -1.32
C VAL A 125 9.93 24.95 -2.77
N VAL A 126 10.76 23.96 -3.10
CA VAL A 126 11.23 23.74 -4.47
C VAL A 126 10.06 23.44 -5.41
N GLY A 127 9.08 22.66 -4.95
CA GLY A 127 7.87 22.34 -5.69
C GLY A 127 7.04 23.57 -6.02
N LEU A 128 6.91 24.54 -5.11
CA LEU A 128 6.25 25.82 -5.38
C LEU A 128 6.95 26.62 -6.48
N VAL A 129 8.29 26.64 -6.49
CA VAL A 129 9.08 27.27 -7.56
C VAL A 129 8.82 26.56 -8.89
N ILE A 130 8.85 25.23 -8.93
CA ILE A 130 8.56 24.44 -10.14
C ILE A 130 7.14 24.75 -10.65
N VAL A 131 6.14 24.83 -9.77
CA VAL A 131 4.75 25.16 -10.13
C VAL A 131 4.64 26.57 -10.69
N ALA A 132 5.36 27.54 -10.13
CA ALA A 132 5.40 28.91 -10.63
C ALA A 132 6.01 28.97 -12.04
N VAL A 133 7.15 28.31 -12.25
CA VAL A 133 7.82 28.21 -13.56
C VAL A 133 6.92 27.50 -14.57
N TRP A 134 6.32 26.36 -14.22
CA TRP A 134 5.40 25.64 -15.09
C TRP A 134 4.18 26.51 -15.44
N THR A 135 3.61 27.22 -14.47
CA THR A 135 2.47 28.12 -14.72
C THR A 135 2.83 29.29 -15.64
N ALA A 136 4.06 29.80 -15.55
CA ALA A 136 4.53 30.87 -16.42
C ALA A 136 4.75 30.40 -17.87
N LEU A 137 5.29 29.19 -18.04
CA LEU A 137 5.66 28.62 -19.36
C LEU A 137 4.47 27.98 -20.09
N ASP A 138 3.54 27.34 -19.38
CA ASP A 138 2.48 26.53 -19.99
C ASP A 138 1.11 27.22 -19.89
N ARG A 139 0.84 28.11 -20.85
CA ARG A 139 -0.35 28.98 -20.86
C ARG A 139 -1.49 28.46 -21.75
N ASP A 140 -1.18 27.64 -22.75
CA ASP A 140 -2.12 27.30 -23.82
C ASP A 140 -2.78 25.92 -23.67
N ARG A 141 -2.30 25.09 -22.73
CA ARG A 141 -2.88 23.76 -22.50
C ARG A 141 -4.33 23.86 -22.02
N PRO A 142 -5.26 23.05 -22.57
CA PRO A 142 -6.67 23.12 -22.18
C PRO A 142 -7.00 22.34 -20.89
N ASN A 143 -6.27 21.26 -20.61
CA ASN A 143 -6.41 20.42 -19.42
C ASN A 143 -5.17 19.50 -19.25
N TYR A 144 -5.08 18.81 -18.11
CA TYR A 144 -4.05 17.79 -17.83
C TYR A 144 -4.64 16.42 -17.44
N ARG A 145 -5.78 16.03 -18.02
CA ARG A 145 -6.48 14.79 -17.63
C ARG A 145 -5.63 13.54 -17.82
N SER A 146 -4.83 13.51 -18.89
CA SER A 146 -3.93 12.38 -19.19
C SER A 146 -2.81 12.23 -18.18
N LEU A 147 -2.28 13.35 -17.69
CA LEU A 147 -1.22 13.40 -16.70
C LEU A 147 -1.75 13.13 -15.28
N LEU A 148 -2.96 13.60 -14.97
CA LEU A 148 -3.68 13.21 -13.75
C LEU A 148 -4.00 11.71 -13.73
N GLY A 149 -4.40 11.15 -14.88
CA GLY A 149 -4.57 9.70 -15.03
C GLY A 149 -3.27 8.92 -14.80
N LEU A 150 -2.14 9.41 -15.30
CA LEU A 150 -0.83 8.83 -15.03
C LEU A 150 -0.48 8.89 -13.54
N LEU A 151 -0.65 10.05 -12.90
CA LEU A 151 -0.41 10.22 -11.46
C LEU A 151 -1.25 9.26 -10.63
N ALA A 152 -2.55 9.12 -10.93
CA ALA A 152 -3.43 8.19 -10.22
C ALA A 152 -3.00 6.73 -10.41
N VAL A 153 -2.51 6.35 -11.59
CA VAL A 153 -1.98 5.01 -11.85
C VAL A 153 -0.69 4.76 -11.06
N LEU A 154 0.23 5.72 -11.04
CA LEU A 154 1.47 5.64 -10.26
C LEU A 154 1.17 5.56 -8.77
N ALA A 155 0.32 6.46 -8.26
CA ALA A 155 -0.08 6.50 -6.86
C ALA A 155 -0.72 5.19 -6.40
N ARG A 156 -1.58 4.60 -7.23
CA ARG A 156 -2.16 3.27 -6.97
C ARG A 156 -1.10 2.18 -6.87
N TYR A 157 -0.08 2.19 -7.74
CA TYR A 157 0.97 1.19 -7.69
C TYR A 157 1.94 1.40 -6.53
N VAL A 158 2.28 2.64 -6.19
CA VAL A 158 3.08 2.96 -4.98
C VAL A 158 2.36 2.49 -3.73
N LEU A 159 1.06 2.77 -3.61
CA LEU A 159 0.25 2.27 -2.51
C LEU A 159 0.21 0.74 -2.52
N ALA A 160 -0.04 0.09 -3.66
CA ALA A 160 -0.08 -1.37 -3.77
C ALA A 160 1.23 -2.02 -3.31
N VAL A 161 2.37 -1.53 -3.81
CA VAL A 161 3.71 -2.01 -3.46
C VAL A 161 3.99 -1.81 -1.97
N SER A 162 3.65 -0.64 -1.42
CA SER A 162 3.87 -0.34 0.00
C SER A 162 3.03 -1.26 0.89
N MET A 163 1.74 -1.46 0.58
CA MET A 163 0.86 -2.37 1.32
C MET A 163 1.34 -3.83 1.26
N LEU A 164 1.90 -4.27 0.12
CA LEU A 164 2.49 -5.60 -0.01
C LEU A 164 3.79 -5.73 0.79
N PHE A 165 4.65 -4.70 0.77
CA PHE A 165 5.91 -4.66 1.49
C PHE A 165 5.70 -4.72 3.01
N TYR A 166 4.83 -3.87 3.55
CA TYR A 166 4.51 -3.89 4.99
C TYR A 166 3.72 -5.15 5.38
N GLY A 167 2.78 -5.57 4.53
CA GLY A 167 1.97 -6.75 4.78
C GLY A 167 2.80 -8.03 4.87
N ILE A 168 3.74 -8.26 3.95
CA ILE A 168 4.59 -9.45 3.99
C ILE A 168 5.54 -9.45 5.19
N ALA A 169 6.03 -8.27 5.61
CA ALA A 169 6.87 -8.11 6.80
C ALA A 169 6.13 -8.39 8.13
N LYS A 170 4.80 -8.40 8.11
CA LYS A 170 3.95 -8.82 9.23
C LYS A 170 3.52 -10.27 9.12
N VAL A 171 3.22 -10.75 7.91
CA VAL A 171 2.87 -12.17 7.67
C VAL A 171 4.06 -13.09 7.95
N LEU A 172 5.26 -12.69 7.54
CA LEU A 172 6.50 -13.27 8.02
C LEU A 172 6.93 -12.41 9.21
N PRO A 173 6.90 -12.91 10.45
CA PRO A 173 6.92 -12.12 11.68
C PRO A 173 8.28 -11.44 11.88
N THR A 174 8.59 -10.45 11.05
CA THR A 174 9.92 -9.88 10.86
C THR A 174 9.96 -8.41 11.26
N GLN A 175 8.83 -7.73 11.19
CA GLN A 175 8.71 -6.34 11.62
C GLN A 175 8.75 -6.17 13.14
N MET A 176 8.00 -7.00 13.90
CA MET A 176 7.99 -6.96 15.38
C MET A 176 8.49 -8.26 16.02
N GLY A 177 8.89 -9.26 15.23
CA GLY A 177 9.29 -10.57 15.75
C GLY A 177 10.54 -10.54 16.64
N PHE A 178 11.42 -9.54 16.48
CA PHE A 178 12.59 -9.38 17.33
C PHE A 178 12.24 -9.10 18.79
N MET A 179 11.03 -8.59 19.08
CA MET A 179 10.54 -8.40 20.45
C MET A 179 10.37 -9.73 21.20
N SER A 180 10.37 -10.87 20.49
CA SER A 180 10.38 -12.20 21.11
C SER A 180 11.77 -12.64 21.61
N MET A 181 12.84 -11.92 21.26
CA MET A 181 14.21 -12.27 21.67
C MET A 181 14.40 -12.11 23.19
N PRO A 182 15.27 -12.92 23.83
CA PRO A 182 15.47 -12.89 25.27
C PRO A 182 15.73 -11.49 25.85
N ALA A 183 16.48 -10.64 25.13
CA ALA A 183 16.82 -9.28 25.54
C ALA A 183 15.59 -8.39 25.84
N HIS A 184 14.44 -8.68 25.23
CA HIS A 184 13.19 -7.91 25.40
C HIS A 184 12.20 -8.56 26.37
N GLN A 185 12.48 -9.77 26.86
CA GLN A 185 11.53 -10.55 27.68
C GLN A 185 11.55 -10.18 29.17
N LEU A 186 12.64 -9.58 29.66
CA LEU A 186 12.80 -9.23 31.07
C LEU A 186 12.39 -7.80 31.42
N GLN A 187 12.16 -6.94 30.41
CA GLN A 187 11.80 -5.55 30.65
C GLN A 187 10.35 -5.46 31.16
N LEU A 188 10.15 -4.79 32.29
CA LEU A 188 8.81 -4.58 32.85
C LEU A 188 8.03 -3.61 31.96
N THR A 189 6.75 -3.88 31.74
CA THR A 189 5.86 -3.03 30.94
C THR A 189 5.77 -1.58 31.46
N GLY A 190 6.01 -1.35 32.75
CA GLY A 190 6.06 -0.01 33.33
C GLY A 190 7.30 0.80 32.94
N ASP A 191 8.37 0.12 32.54
CA ASP A 191 9.68 0.71 32.20
C ASP A 191 9.92 0.80 30.69
N THR A 192 8.98 0.30 29.86
CA THR A 192 9.08 0.37 28.40
C THR A 192 8.62 1.73 27.88
N SER A 193 9.29 2.23 26.84
CA SER A 193 8.78 3.38 26.08
C SER A 193 7.46 3.03 25.39
N MET A 194 6.67 4.04 24.99
CA MET A 194 5.42 3.81 24.25
C MET A 194 5.64 2.99 22.97
N PHE A 195 6.72 3.28 22.24
CA PHE A 195 7.13 2.50 21.08
C PHE A 195 7.35 1.03 21.44
N ALA A 196 8.18 0.75 22.45
CA ALA A 196 8.50 -0.61 22.87
C ALA A 196 7.25 -1.36 23.39
N THR A 197 6.35 -0.67 24.07
CA THR A 197 5.06 -1.22 24.51
C THR A 197 4.20 -1.68 23.33
N LEU A 198 4.05 -0.84 22.29
CA LEU A 198 3.29 -1.19 21.09
C LEU A 198 3.97 -2.31 20.30
N TRP A 199 5.29 -2.24 20.12
CA TRP A 199 6.06 -3.25 19.41
C TRP A 199 5.98 -4.60 20.11
N GLY A 200 6.09 -4.60 21.44
CA GLY A 200 5.95 -5.78 22.28
C GLY A 200 4.55 -6.37 22.19
N PHE A 201 3.50 -5.55 22.27
CA PHE A 201 2.11 -5.99 22.08
C PHE A 201 1.89 -6.67 20.73
N MET A 202 2.33 -6.04 19.63
CA MET A 202 2.22 -6.60 18.29
C MET A 202 3.04 -7.89 18.14
N GLY A 203 4.28 -7.89 18.65
CA GLY A 203 5.21 -9.01 18.56
C GLY A 203 4.84 -10.21 19.43
N ALA A 204 4.17 -9.98 20.56
CA ALA A 204 3.75 -11.05 21.48
C ALA A 204 2.70 -11.99 20.89
N SER A 205 1.90 -11.52 19.90
CA SER A 205 0.87 -12.33 19.25
C SER A 205 1.12 -12.46 17.75
N ILE A 206 1.86 -13.51 17.37
CA ILE A 206 2.11 -13.85 15.96
C ILE A 206 0.80 -13.95 15.15
N PRO A 207 -0.28 -14.61 15.63
CA PRO A 207 -1.53 -14.67 14.88
C PRO A 207 -2.14 -13.29 14.63
N TYR A 208 -2.11 -12.38 15.61
CA TYR A 208 -2.61 -11.03 15.45
C TYR A 208 -1.79 -10.24 14.43
N MET A 209 -0.46 -10.30 14.53
CA MET A 209 0.44 -9.67 13.57
C MET A 209 0.20 -10.20 12.14
N VAL A 210 0.09 -11.52 11.97
CA VAL A 210 -0.21 -12.15 10.66
C VAL A 210 -1.55 -11.65 10.10
N VAL A 211 -2.61 -11.58 10.92
CA VAL A 211 -3.92 -11.07 10.47
C VAL A 211 -3.82 -9.62 10.00
N THR A 212 -3.13 -8.74 10.74
CA THR A 212 -2.92 -7.36 10.30
C THR A 212 -2.11 -7.28 9.00
N GLY A 213 -1.09 -8.14 8.83
CA GLY A 213 -0.33 -8.26 7.60
C GLY A 213 -1.16 -8.76 6.42
N LEU A 214 -2.06 -9.73 6.64
CA LEU A 214 -2.97 -10.22 5.60
C LEU A 214 -3.98 -9.16 5.14
N ILE A 215 -4.44 -8.29 6.04
CA ILE A 215 -5.29 -7.14 5.68
C ILE A 215 -4.52 -6.20 4.75
N GLU A 216 -3.27 -5.89 5.08
CA GLU A 216 -2.42 -5.04 4.26
C GLU A 216 -2.11 -5.68 2.90
N MET A 217 -1.72 -6.96 2.88
CA MET A 217 -1.50 -7.71 1.64
C MET A 217 -2.76 -7.74 0.77
N THR A 218 -3.94 -7.96 1.36
CA THR A 218 -5.21 -7.97 0.63
C THR A 218 -5.47 -6.62 -0.02
N ALA A 219 -5.25 -5.51 0.69
CA ALA A 219 -5.35 -4.18 0.10
C ALA A 219 -4.38 -4.02 -1.09
N GLY A 220 -3.12 -4.41 -0.92
CA GLY A 220 -2.09 -4.34 -1.95
C GLY A 220 -2.42 -5.16 -3.20
N VAL A 221 -2.84 -6.42 -3.02
CA VAL A 221 -3.28 -7.33 -4.09
C VAL A 221 -4.47 -6.73 -4.84
N LEU A 222 -5.51 -6.29 -4.14
CA LEU A 222 -6.70 -5.68 -4.77
C LEU A 222 -6.37 -4.42 -5.57
N LEU A 223 -5.39 -3.63 -5.13
CA LEU A 223 -4.94 -2.42 -5.84
C LEU A 223 -4.25 -2.73 -7.17
N LEU A 224 -3.74 -3.95 -7.39
CA LEU A 224 -3.10 -4.34 -8.65
C LEU A 224 -4.10 -4.31 -9.81
N TRP A 225 -5.33 -4.80 -9.65
CA TRP A 225 -6.32 -4.80 -10.72
C TRP A 225 -7.19 -3.55 -10.67
N ARG A 226 -7.41 -2.92 -11.83
CA ARG A 226 -8.25 -1.71 -11.94
C ARG A 226 -9.69 -1.96 -11.49
N ARG A 227 -10.21 -3.18 -11.64
CA ARG A 227 -11.59 -3.54 -11.25
C ARG A 227 -11.77 -3.59 -9.73
N THR A 228 -10.74 -3.97 -8.99
CA THR A 228 -10.76 -4.13 -7.53
C THR A 228 -10.10 -2.96 -6.80
N ALA A 229 -9.55 -1.99 -7.53
CA ALA A 229 -8.78 -0.89 -6.96
C ALA A 229 -9.55 -0.05 -5.93
N VAL A 230 -10.85 0.17 -6.13
CA VAL A 230 -11.69 0.91 -5.17
C VAL A 230 -11.77 0.14 -3.85
N LEU A 231 -12.06 -1.15 -3.89
CA LEU A 231 -12.09 -2.01 -2.71
C LEU A 231 -10.71 -2.05 -2.03
N GLY A 232 -9.64 -2.21 -2.81
CA GLY A 232 -8.27 -2.17 -2.28
C GLY A 232 -7.94 -0.84 -1.60
N SER A 233 -8.37 0.29 -2.17
CA SER A 233 -8.18 1.61 -1.55
C SER A 233 -8.97 1.78 -0.25
N LEU A 234 -10.19 1.24 -0.17
CA LEU A 234 -10.98 1.28 1.07
C LEU A 234 -10.35 0.45 2.19
N VAL A 235 -9.87 -0.76 1.88
CA VAL A 235 -9.13 -1.58 2.85
C VAL A 235 -7.84 -0.88 3.27
N ALA A 236 -7.12 -0.25 2.32
CA ALA A 236 -5.93 0.53 2.62
C ALA A 236 -6.22 1.74 3.52
N ILE A 237 -7.35 2.44 3.35
CA ILE A 237 -7.75 3.55 4.25
C ILE A 237 -7.90 3.04 5.67
N VAL A 238 -8.61 1.94 5.88
CA VAL A 238 -8.83 1.38 7.23
C VAL A 238 -7.50 0.93 7.86
N ALA A 239 -6.69 0.19 7.10
CA ALA A 239 -5.40 -0.30 7.57
C ALA A 239 -4.44 0.86 7.88
N MET A 240 -4.28 1.81 6.95
CA MET A 240 -3.35 2.92 7.12
C MET A 240 -3.82 3.93 8.17
N ALA A 241 -5.13 4.12 8.35
CA ALA A 241 -5.65 4.93 9.45
C ALA A 241 -5.26 4.32 10.80
N GLN A 242 -5.41 3.00 10.96
CA GLN A 242 -5.01 2.32 12.19
C GLN A 242 -3.50 2.41 12.41
N VAL A 243 -2.69 2.12 11.39
CA VAL A 243 -1.22 2.24 11.46
C VAL A 243 -0.80 3.68 11.77
N PHE A 244 -1.37 4.68 11.12
CA PHE A 244 -1.04 6.09 11.35
C PHE A 244 -1.39 6.54 12.78
N LEU A 245 -2.56 6.16 13.29
CA LEU A 245 -2.96 6.49 14.66
C LEU A 245 -2.07 5.81 15.70
N LEU A 246 -1.73 4.53 15.47
CA LEU A 246 -0.75 3.83 16.31
C LEU A 246 0.60 4.55 16.29
N ASN A 247 1.06 4.97 15.12
CA ASN A 247 2.34 5.68 14.99
C ASN A 247 2.34 7.03 15.69
N LEU A 248 1.21 7.75 15.65
CA LEU A 248 1.05 9.04 16.29
C LEU A 248 0.99 8.92 17.82
N PHE A 249 0.21 7.97 18.34
CA PHE A 249 -0.05 7.86 19.78
C PHE A 249 0.97 7.03 20.56
N TYR A 250 1.72 6.15 19.89
CA TYR A 250 2.79 5.36 20.50
C TYR A 250 4.20 5.81 20.09
N ASP A 251 4.29 6.99 19.49
CA ASP A 251 5.53 7.61 19.04
C ASP A 251 6.43 6.70 18.19
N VAL A 252 5.83 6.09 17.19
CA VAL A 252 6.57 5.27 16.22
C VAL A 252 7.16 6.17 15.16
N PRO A 253 8.45 6.05 14.83
CA PRO A 253 9.11 6.95 13.88
C PRO A 253 8.81 6.60 12.40
N VAL A 254 7.54 6.44 12.02
CA VAL A 254 7.08 6.23 10.62
C VAL A 254 5.75 6.95 10.29
N LYS A 255 5.46 8.07 10.97
CA LYS A 255 4.27 8.92 10.82
C LYS A 255 4.18 9.56 9.44
N ILE A 256 5.30 10.01 8.86
CA ILE A 256 5.31 10.66 7.53
C ILE A 256 4.81 9.67 6.47
N VAL A 257 5.49 8.52 6.36
CA VAL A 257 5.18 7.52 5.34
C VAL A 257 3.77 6.94 5.53
N SER A 258 3.39 6.64 6.77
CA SER A 258 2.04 6.10 7.03
C SER A 258 0.94 7.13 6.74
N GLY A 259 1.16 8.41 7.05
CA GLY A 259 0.26 9.51 6.71
C GLY A 259 0.13 9.72 5.20
N GLU A 260 1.24 9.67 4.46
CA GLU A 260 1.25 9.79 2.99
C GLU A 260 0.47 8.67 2.31
N LEU A 261 0.68 7.42 2.72
CA LEU A 261 -0.06 6.28 2.19
C LEU A 261 -1.56 6.38 2.49
N LEU A 262 -1.93 6.87 3.68
CA LEU A 262 -3.32 7.15 4.02
C LEU A 262 -3.93 8.23 3.11
N LEU A 263 -3.22 9.34 2.90
CA LEU A 263 -3.67 10.42 2.01
C LEU A 263 -3.81 9.93 0.56
N VAL A 264 -2.89 9.10 0.08
CA VAL A 264 -2.96 8.49 -1.26
C VAL A 264 -4.18 7.57 -1.36
N ALA A 265 -4.44 6.74 -0.35
CA ALA A 265 -5.60 5.85 -0.33
C ALA A 265 -6.91 6.67 -0.38
N ILE A 266 -7.02 7.72 0.43
CA ILE A 266 -8.15 8.67 0.42
C ILE A 266 -8.31 9.34 -0.96
N ALA A 267 -7.21 9.85 -1.54
CA ALA A 267 -7.22 10.52 -2.83
C ALA A 267 -7.67 9.59 -3.97
N LEU A 268 -7.27 8.31 -3.94
CA LEU A 268 -7.70 7.31 -4.91
C LEU A 268 -9.19 6.94 -4.75
N THR A 269 -9.72 6.97 -3.52
CA THR A 269 -11.14 6.72 -3.24
C THR A 269 -12.01 7.94 -3.52
N ALA A 270 -11.49 9.17 -3.39
CA ALA A 270 -12.27 10.41 -3.46
C ALA A 270 -13.23 10.53 -4.67
N PRO A 271 -12.85 10.19 -5.91
CA PRO A 271 -13.76 10.25 -7.06
C PRO A 271 -14.98 9.30 -6.95
N TYR A 272 -14.87 8.26 -6.12
CA TYR A 272 -15.88 7.22 -5.95
C TYR A 272 -16.81 7.47 -4.75
N VAL A 273 -16.44 8.37 -3.83
CA VAL A 273 -17.19 8.66 -2.59
C VAL A 273 -18.68 8.93 -2.84
N PRO A 274 -19.11 9.76 -3.81
CA PRO A 274 -20.54 10.00 -4.03
C PRO A 274 -21.31 8.72 -4.40
N ASN A 275 -20.70 7.83 -5.19
CA ASN A 275 -21.32 6.56 -5.58
C ASN A 275 -21.30 5.55 -4.42
N LEU A 276 -20.24 5.53 -3.60
CA LEU A 276 -20.16 4.70 -2.41
C LEU A 276 -21.20 5.11 -1.36
N LEU A 277 -21.36 6.41 -1.10
CA LEU A 277 -22.38 6.93 -0.19
C LEU A 277 -23.80 6.63 -0.68
N ARG A 278 -24.06 6.79 -1.98
CA ARG A 278 -25.36 6.41 -2.56
C ARG A 278 -25.62 4.91 -2.40
N ALA A 279 -24.64 4.06 -2.72
CA ALA A 279 -24.76 2.62 -2.53
C ALA A 279 -25.02 2.25 -1.06
N ALA A 280 -24.29 2.85 -0.12
CA ALA A 280 -24.47 2.63 1.32
C ALA A 280 -25.85 3.09 1.82
N LEU A 281 -26.41 4.16 1.26
CA LEU A 281 -27.75 4.65 1.56
C LEU A 281 -28.85 3.95 0.73
N ASN A 282 -28.53 2.86 0.03
CA ASN A 282 -29.44 2.14 -0.87
C ASN A 282 -30.11 3.06 -1.92
N ARG A 283 -29.35 4.02 -2.45
CA ARG A 283 -29.78 4.96 -3.50
C ARG A 283 -29.16 4.61 -4.84
N PRO A 284 -29.86 4.84 -5.97
CA PRO A 284 -29.31 4.63 -7.31
C PRO A 284 -28.03 5.43 -7.55
N THR A 285 -26.99 4.77 -8.07
CA THR A 285 -25.74 5.43 -8.49
C THR A 285 -25.98 6.22 -9.77
N ALA A 286 -25.60 7.51 -9.78
CA ALA A 286 -25.96 8.41 -10.87
C ALA A 286 -25.20 8.11 -12.17
N THR A 287 -23.86 8.08 -12.10
CA THR A 287 -22.99 7.89 -13.27
C THR A 287 -21.75 7.10 -12.87
N PRO A 288 -21.37 6.05 -13.62
CA PRO A 288 -20.10 5.37 -13.44
C PRO A 288 -18.93 6.36 -13.58
N VAL A 289 -17.95 6.27 -12.68
CA VAL A 289 -16.74 7.08 -12.77
C VAL A 289 -15.96 6.63 -14.00
N VAL A 290 -15.90 7.48 -15.02
CA VAL A 290 -15.16 7.21 -16.25
C VAL A 290 -13.66 7.29 -15.96
N PRO A 291 -12.89 6.22 -16.23
CA PRO A 291 -11.47 6.24 -15.91
C PRO A 291 -10.72 7.25 -16.78
N MET A 292 -9.84 8.01 -16.14
CA MET A 292 -9.05 9.03 -16.81
C MET A 292 -8.22 8.42 -17.95
N PRO A 293 -8.03 9.14 -19.06
CA PRO A 293 -7.05 8.75 -20.07
C PRO A 293 -5.67 8.70 -19.42
N VAL A 294 -4.81 7.78 -19.87
CA VAL A 294 -3.43 7.68 -19.38
C VAL A 294 -2.52 8.07 -20.53
N ALA A 295 -1.60 9.00 -20.29
CA ALA A 295 -0.62 9.41 -21.29
C ALA A 295 0.14 8.18 -21.84
N GLY A 296 0.14 8.00 -23.16
CA GLY A 296 0.84 6.89 -23.85
C GLY A 296 0.09 5.55 -23.94
N ALA A 297 -1.09 5.41 -23.33
CA ALA A 297 -1.82 4.11 -23.25
C ALA A 297 -2.52 3.65 -24.55
N GLY A 298 -2.44 4.43 -25.63
CA GLY A 298 -3.01 4.09 -26.94
C GLY A 298 -2.28 2.97 -27.69
N ARG A 299 -1.07 2.61 -27.27
CA ARG A 299 -0.24 1.58 -27.92
C ARG A 299 -0.48 0.22 -27.26
N SER A 300 -0.92 -0.76 -28.04
CA SER A 300 -1.24 -2.12 -27.56
C SER A 300 -0.03 -2.82 -26.93
N TRP A 301 1.16 -2.70 -27.55
CA TRP A 301 2.41 -3.27 -27.00
C TRP A 301 2.78 -2.65 -25.65
N ALA A 302 2.64 -1.33 -25.49
CA ALA A 302 2.96 -0.63 -24.24
C ALA A 302 2.06 -1.09 -23.08
N ARG A 303 0.82 -1.50 -23.38
CA ARG A 303 -0.10 -2.07 -22.40
C ARG A 303 0.34 -3.46 -21.92
N ILE A 304 0.73 -4.33 -22.86
CA ILE A 304 1.20 -5.68 -22.56
C ILE A 304 2.52 -5.61 -21.80
N THR A 305 3.49 -4.84 -22.31
CA THR A 305 4.77 -4.59 -21.63
C THR A 305 4.54 -4.02 -20.23
N GLY A 306 3.65 -3.03 -20.08
CA GLY A 306 3.34 -2.45 -18.78
C GLY A 306 2.72 -3.47 -17.79
N GLN A 307 1.90 -4.40 -18.28
CA GLN A 307 1.36 -5.48 -17.44
C GLN A 307 2.44 -6.48 -17.04
N VAL A 308 3.25 -6.94 -18.00
CA VAL A 308 4.34 -7.90 -17.75
C VAL A 308 5.36 -7.31 -16.76
N VAL A 309 5.81 -6.08 -17.00
CA VAL A 309 6.75 -5.37 -16.11
C VAL A 309 6.16 -5.22 -14.71
N LYS A 310 4.91 -4.77 -14.61
CA LYS A 310 4.24 -4.59 -13.31
C LYS A 310 4.15 -5.91 -12.53
N PHE A 311 3.62 -6.98 -13.12
CA PHE A 311 3.47 -8.25 -12.42
C PHE A 311 4.83 -8.91 -12.17
N GLY A 312 5.80 -8.74 -13.08
CA GLY A 312 7.18 -9.18 -12.90
C GLY A 312 7.85 -8.50 -11.71
N ILE A 313 7.79 -7.17 -11.61
CA ILE A 313 8.35 -6.41 -10.49
C ILE A 313 7.70 -6.85 -9.17
N VAL A 314 6.37 -6.95 -9.13
CA VAL A 314 5.67 -7.38 -7.91
C VAL A 314 6.05 -8.81 -7.54
N ALA A 315 6.14 -9.74 -8.49
CA ALA A 315 6.50 -11.13 -8.23
C ALA A 315 7.93 -11.26 -7.71
N VAL A 316 8.90 -10.60 -8.36
CA VAL A 316 10.30 -10.60 -7.93
C VAL A 316 10.44 -9.96 -6.55
N MET A 317 9.83 -8.80 -6.33
CA MET A 317 9.83 -8.14 -5.03
C MET A 317 9.26 -9.04 -3.94
N MET A 318 8.10 -9.66 -4.17
CA MET A 318 7.49 -10.58 -3.21
C MET A 318 8.35 -11.81 -2.95
N ALA A 319 9.00 -12.37 -3.97
CA ALA A 319 9.91 -13.50 -3.80
C ALA A 319 11.15 -13.13 -2.96
N VAL A 320 11.75 -11.97 -3.23
CA VAL A 320 12.90 -11.46 -2.47
C VAL A 320 12.50 -11.17 -1.02
N LEU A 321 11.39 -10.46 -0.80
CA LEU A 321 10.89 -10.17 0.54
C LEU A 321 10.54 -11.45 1.29
N ALA A 322 9.92 -12.43 0.64
CA ALA A 322 9.59 -13.71 1.25
C ALA A 322 10.86 -14.47 1.66
N ALA A 323 11.84 -14.59 0.76
CA ALA A 323 13.10 -15.27 1.04
C ALA A 323 13.87 -14.59 2.19
N SER A 324 13.96 -13.25 2.15
CA SER A 324 14.59 -12.47 3.22
C SER A 324 13.85 -12.61 4.55
N GLY A 325 12.52 -12.62 4.52
CA GLY A 325 11.70 -12.71 5.72
C GLY A 325 11.73 -14.10 6.36
N VAL A 326 11.78 -15.17 5.55
CA VAL A 326 12.00 -16.54 6.03
C VAL A 326 13.37 -16.65 6.69
N LEU A 327 14.42 -16.12 6.06
CA LEU A 327 15.76 -16.10 6.62
C LEU A 327 15.79 -15.32 7.95
N MET A 328 15.19 -14.15 8.02
CA MET A 328 15.13 -13.35 9.25
C MET A 328 14.33 -14.05 10.34
N THR A 329 13.18 -14.65 10.00
CA THR A 329 12.39 -15.43 10.96
C THR A 329 13.22 -16.59 11.53
N TYR A 330 13.94 -17.31 10.68
CA TYR A 330 14.87 -18.36 11.12
C TYR A 330 15.97 -17.80 12.03
N ILE A 331 16.58 -16.66 11.68
CA ILE A 331 17.62 -16.01 12.48
C ILE A 331 17.11 -15.62 13.87
N MET A 332 15.90 -15.09 13.98
CA MET A 332 15.33 -14.60 15.24
C MET A 332 14.78 -15.70 16.14
N HIS A 333 14.41 -16.87 15.60
CA HIS A 333 13.78 -17.95 16.38
C HIS A 333 14.70 -19.13 16.66
N THR A 334 15.87 -19.21 16.00
CA THR A 334 16.82 -20.31 16.19
C THR A 334 17.90 -19.91 17.19
N PRO A 335 17.97 -20.54 18.39
CA PRO A 335 19.06 -20.34 19.34
C PRO A 335 20.42 -20.64 18.69
N ARG A 336 21.45 -19.86 19.03
CA ARG A 336 22.82 -20.07 18.50
C ARG A 336 23.73 -20.88 19.41
N SER A 337 23.39 -20.99 20.69
CA SER A 337 24.03 -21.88 21.64
C SER A 337 23.05 -22.19 22.77
N ASP A 338 23.39 -23.17 23.62
CA ASP A 338 22.60 -23.51 24.81
C ASP A 338 22.51 -22.38 25.82
N LEU A 339 23.33 -21.32 25.70
CA LEU A 339 23.29 -20.12 26.53
C LEU A 339 22.19 -19.13 26.09
N ASP A 340 21.64 -19.26 24.89
CA ASP A 340 20.69 -18.31 24.30
C ASP A 340 19.28 -18.48 24.87
N GLY A 341 18.91 -17.60 25.80
CA GLY A 341 17.64 -17.66 26.50
C GLY A 341 17.56 -16.72 27.69
N VAL A 342 16.47 -16.86 28.45
CA VAL A 342 16.27 -16.22 29.74
C VAL A 342 16.58 -17.23 30.84
N TRP A 343 17.40 -16.81 31.80
CA TRP A 343 17.91 -17.62 32.88
C TRP A 343 17.45 -17.04 34.21
N SER A 344 17.06 -17.92 35.13
CA SER A 344 16.85 -17.56 36.53
C SER A 344 18.01 -18.12 37.35
N ALA A 345 18.62 -17.26 38.15
CA ALA A 345 19.71 -17.68 39.02
C ALA A 345 19.17 -18.55 40.16
N THR A 346 19.76 -19.73 40.35
CA THR A 346 19.36 -20.69 41.39
C THR A 346 20.15 -20.55 42.68
N SER A 347 21.36 -19.98 42.61
CA SER A 347 22.22 -19.67 43.75
C SER A 347 23.17 -18.53 43.40
N PHE A 348 23.61 -17.77 44.40
CA PHE A 348 24.59 -16.70 44.26
C PHE A 348 25.69 -16.84 45.30
N THR A 349 26.90 -16.45 44.91
CA THR A 349 28.00 -16.25 45.84
C THR A 349 28.62 -14.89 45.60
N ILE A 350 28.86 -14.13 46.66
CA ILE A 350 29.56 -12.83 46.63
C ILE A 350 30.76 -12.99 47.56
N ASP A 351 31.97 -12.77 47.04
CA ASP A 351 33.24 -12.97 47.77
C ASP A 351 33.35 -14.36 48.42
N GLY A 352 32.80 -15.40 47.77
CA GLY A 352 32.81 -16.78 48.24
C GLY A 352 31.75 -17.13 49.28
N ALA A 353 30.93 -16.18 49.75
CA ALA A 353 29.83 -16.43 50.68
C ALA A 353 28.48 -16.57 49.94
N PRO A 354 27.61 -17.54 50.31
CA PRO A 354 26.26 -17.64 49.74
C PRO A 354 25.43 -16.37 49.96
N ALA A 355 24.82 -15.85 48.90
CA ALA A 355 23.96 -14.67 48.94
C ALA A 355 22.51 -15.05 48.56
N GLY A 356 21.53 -14.56 49.33
CA GLY A 356 20.11 -14.74 49.05
C GLY A 356 19.49 -13.54 48.33
N VAL A 357 18.40 -13.76 47.60
CA VAL A 357 17.69 -12.71 46.81
C VAL A 357 17.11 -11.58 47.67
N VAL A 358 16.93 -11.82 48.98
CA VAL A 358 16.23 -10.90 49.90
C VAL A 358 17.20 -10.04 50.74
N GLN A 359 18.51 -10.27 50.68
CA GLN A 359 19.47 -9.60 51.58
C GLN A 359 20.65 -8.96 50.85
N ARG A 360 20.57 -7.61 50.75
CA ARG A 360 21.63 -6.58 50.57
C ARG A 360 21.66 -5.82 49.24
N ASP A 361 22.38 -4.69 49.30
CA ASP A 361 22.55 -3.63 48.30
C ASP A 361 23.97 -3.67 47.69
N PRO A 362 24.13 -3.74 46.36
CA PRO A 362 23.06 -3.90 45.37
C PRO A 362 22.48 -5.31 45.38
N ALA A 363 21.16 -5.40 45.18
CA ALA A 363 20.48 -6.69 45.11
C ALA A 363 21.00 -7.50 43.90
N PRO A 364 21.26 -8.81 44.07
CA PRO A 364 21.70 -9.66 42.96
C PRO A 364 20.60 -9.77 41.89
N TRP A 365 20.99 -9.83 40.61
CA TRP A 365 20.06 -9.98 39.50
C TRP A 365 19.42 -11.37 39.50
N SER A 366 18.11 -11.46 39.75
CA SER A 366 17.38 -12.74 39.80
C SER A 366 17.24 -13.42 38.44
N ASN A 367 17.23 -12.64 37.35
CA ASN A 367 17.13 -13.15 35.98
C ASN A 367 18.18 -12.49 35.08
N VAL A 368 18.67 -13.25 34.10
CA VAL A 368 19.60 -12.78 33.06
C VAL A 368 19.08 -13.22 31.70
N ALA A 369 19.06 -12.30 30.74
CA ALA A 369 18.76 -12.61 29.35
C ALA A 369 20.05 -12.62 28.52
N ILE A 370 20.30 -13.70 27.79
CA ILE A 370 21.42 -13.84 26.88
C ILE A 370 20.83 -14.03 25.48
N THR A 371 21.10 -13.08 24.59
CA THR A 371 20.62 -13.13 23.20
C THR A 371 21.80 -13.32 22.25
N LEU A 372 21.93 -14.53 21.70
CA LEU A 372 22.95 -14.86 20.71
C LEU A 372 22.36 -14.96 19.29
N ARG A 373 21.05 -15.17 19.19
CA ARG A 373 20.27 -15.04 17.97
C ARG A 373 20.19 -13.58 17.55
N GLY A 374 20.48 -13.32 16.28
CA GLY A 374 20.45 -11.95 15.74
C GLY A 374 21.54 -11.01 16.25
N SER A 375 22.58 -11.47 16.98
CA SER A 375 23.59 -10.58 17.57
C SER A 375 24.51 -9.88 16.55
N ASP A 376 25.04 -8.74 16.97
CA ASP A 376 25.77 -7.69 16.22
C ASP A 376 27.07 -8.14 15.52
N THR A 377 27.43 -9.42 15.62
CA THR A 377 28.52 -10.02 14.83
C THR A 377 28.10 -10.34 13.40
N ASN A 378 26.79 -10.30 13.09
CA ASN A 378 26.28 -10.43 11.73
C ASN A 378 26.19 -9.05 11.06
N ALA A 379 27.09 -8.76 10.12
CA ALA A 379 27.18 -7.48 9.40
C ALA A 379 25.86 -7.02 8.74
N THR A 380 24.93 -7.95 8.47
CA THR A 380 23.62 -7.67 7.89
C THR A 380 22.64 -7.05 8.90
N ILE A 381 22.78 -7.36 10.19
CA ILE A 381 21.86 -6.91 11.26
C ILE A 381 22.34 -5.61 11.91
N LYS A 382 23.65 -5.33 11.87
CA LYS A 382 24.22 -4.05 12.33
C LYS A 382 23.63 -2.83 11.61
N GLN A 383 23.10 -2.98 10.40
CA GLN A 383 22.37 -1.91 9.70
C GLN A 383 20.97 -1.61 10.29
N PHE A 384 20.41 -2.52 11.09
CA PHE A 384 19.07 -2.41 11.66
C PHE A 384 19.07 -2.21 13.19
N SER A 385 20.13 -2.58 13.92
CA SER A 385 20.20 -2.47 15.39
C SER A 385 20.79 -1.15 15.91
N THR A 386 21.55 -0.39 15.11
CA THR A 386 22.01 0.96 15.46
C THR A 386 21.16 2.03 14.78
N GLY A 387 19.85 2.02 15.05
CA GLY A 387 18.89 3.00 14.58
C GLY A 387 18.28 3.78 15.74
#